data_AF-A0A1C3TW30-F1
#
_entry.id   AF-A0A1C3TW30-F1
#
_cell.length_a   1.000
_cell.length_b   1.000
_cell.length_c   1.000
_cell.angle_alpha   90.00
_cell.angle_beta   90.00
_cell.angle_gamma   90.00
#
_symmetry.space_group_name_H-M   'P 1'
#
loop_
_entity.id
_entity.type
_entity.pdbx_description
1 polymer ?
#
loop_
_entity_poly.entity_id
_entity_poly.type
_entity_poly.pdbx_seq_one_letter_code
_entity_poly.pdbx_strand_id
1 'polypeptide(L)'
;MSLPLENSARPSDGGLAEGVDAAIQAALADKRLVGAVVLIAKDGELAYHRAAGLADRENDVAMQEDAIFRLASITKPIVTITAMRLVEQGRIGLDDPITKWLPDFRPRLPDGSEPVIRIRHLLTHTSGLGYTFAEEQDGPYHRAGVSDGLDTPGRSIADNLQRLATAPLLFAPGEGWQYSLAMDVLGGTIEKETGGNLDTAVAELVMRPLGLSDTAFSVRDRNRLAAAYMNAEPEPQRMGDEAIMPILDGTIRFAPDRIFDPGSYQSGGAGMVGTASDVLAILETVRKGGAPLLSTDTVKAMMADQAGGHMQPQQPGFGFGYGWSVVVDPVEAQVPFSAGTIKWGGVYGHSWFIDPKKKLTAVALTNTALEGMWGQFTIDLRDAIYAAL
;
A
#
# COMPACT_ATOMS: atom_id res chain seq x y z
N MET A 1 -13.23 20.26 -4.07
CA MET A 1 -14.44 19.86 -4.82
C MET A 1 -14.65 18.41 -4.44
N SER A 2 -15.58 18.11 -3.52
CA SER A 2 -15.80 16.76 -3.01
C SER A 2 -16.16 15.80 -4.13
N LEU A 3 -15.79 14.53 -3.96
CA LEU A 3 -16.18 13.42 -4.82
C LEU A 3 -17.64 13.53 -5.28
N PRO A 4 -17.98 13.07 -6.50
CA PRO A 4 -19.35 12.76 -6.89
C PRO A 4 -19.76 11.43 -6.24
N LEU A 5 -19.66 11.34 -4.92
CA LEU A 5 -20.45 10.42 -4.13
C LEU A 5 -21.55 11.32 -3.56
N GLU A 6 -22.64 11.44 -4.32
CA GLU A 6 -23.80 12.19 -3.86
C GLU A 6 -24.16 11.74 -2.45
N ASN A 7 -24.46 12.72 -1.59
CA ASN A 7 -24.93 12.54 -0.23
C ASN A 7 -26.35 11.94 -0.28
N SER A 8 -26.49 10.71 -0.77
CA SER A 8 -27.72 9.94 -0.70
C SER A 8 -27.86 9.43 0.74
N ALA A 9 -29.00 9.70 1.35
CA ALA A 9 -29.32 9.32 2.72
C ALA A 9 -28.89 7.87 3.02
N ARG A 10 -28.12 7.70 4.11
CA ARG A 10 -27.58 6.40 4.57
C ARG A 10 -28.71 5.37 4.74
N PRO A 11 -28.76 4.29 3.95
CA PRO A 11 -29.38 3.07 4.40
C PRO A 11 -28.33 2.37 5.28
N SER A 12 -28.41 2.57 6.59
CA SER A 12 -27.71 1.66 7.50
C SER A 12 -28.48 0.34 7.45
N ASP A 13 -27.97 -0.65 6.71
CA ASP A 13 -28.30 -2.03 7.01
C ASP A 13 -27.79 -2.27 8.44
N GLY A 14 -28.70 -2.24 9.42
CA GLY A 14 -28.38 -2.16 10.85
C GLY A 14 -27.33 -3.20 11.28
N GLY A 15 -27.35 -4.39 10.67
CA GLY A 15 -26.38 -5.44 10.94
C GLY A 15 -24.93 -5.14 10.53
N LEU A 16 -24.70 -4.46 9.39
CA LEU A 16 -23.34 -4.12 8.96
C LEU A 16 -22.71 -3.07 9.89
N ALA A 17 -23.45 -1.99 10.15
CA ALA A 17 -22.97 -0.90 10.99
C ALA A 17 -22.73 -1.39 12.43
N GLU A 18 -23.66 -2.15 13.00
CA GLU A 18 -23.53 -2.70 14.36
C GLU A 18 -22.32 -3.65 14.48
N GLY A 19 -22.13 -4.57 13.52
CA GLY A 19 -21.03 -5.52 13.53
C GLY A 19 -19.66 -4.83 13.40
N VAL A 20 -19.54 -3.89 12.45
CA VAL A 20 -18.30 -3.13 12.24
C VAL A 20 -18.00 -2.22 13.44
N ASP A 21 -19.03 -1.57 14.01
CA ASP A 21 -18.90 -0.77 15.22
C ASP A 21 -18.42 -1.61 16.40
N ALA A 22 -18.97 -2.82 16.58
CA ALA A 22 -18.54 -3.73 17.64
C ALA A 22 -17.07 -4.13 17.49
N ALA A 23 -16.60 -4.46 16.28
CA ALA A 23 -15.20 -4.78 16.02
C ALA A 23 -14.26 -3.60 16.34
N ILE A 24 -14.64 -2.37 15.94
CA ILE A 24 -13.88 -1.15 16.25
C ILE A 24 -13.86 -0.89 17.76
N GLN A 25 -15.01 -0.96 18.43
CA GLN A 25 -15.09 -0.71 19.87
C GLN A 25 -14.30 -1.73 20.68
N ALA A 26 -14.34 -3.01 20.31
CA ALA A 26 -13.55 -4.04 20.97
C ALA A 26 -12.04 -3.73 20.86
N ALA A 27 -11.55 -3.39 19.67
CA ALA A 27 -10.13 -3.07 19.49
C ALA A 27 -9.68 -1.82 20.26
N LEU A 28 -10.55 -0.81 20.40
CA LEU A 28 -10.26 0.38 21.22
C LEU A 28 -10.31 0.06 22.72
N ALA A 29 -11.32 -0.70 23.17
CA ALA A 29 -11.50 -1.05 24.58
C ALA A 29 -10.38 -1.97 25.09
N ASP A 30 -9.94 -2.90 24.25
CA ASP A 30 -8.79 -3.79 24.51
C ASP A 30 -7.45 -3.07 24.39
N LYS A 31 -7.46 -1.79 24.01
CA LYS A 31 -6.27 -0.98 23.74
C LYS A 31 -5.36 -1.59 22.68
N ARG A 32 -5.92 -2.30 21.69
CA ARG A 32 -5.16 -2.79 20.52
C ARG A 32 -4.98 -1.70 19.46
N LEU A 33 -5.90 -0.73 19.41
CA LEU A 33 -5.85 0.44 18.53
C LEU A 33 -5.94 1.76 19.32
N VAL A 34 -5.33 2.81 18.79
CA VAL A 34 -5.53 4.19 19.29
C VAL A 34 -6.63 4.91 18.54
N GLY A 35 -6.64 4.84 17.21
CA GLY A 35 -7.68 5.42 16.38
C GLY A 35 -7.72 4.86 14.96
N ALA A 36 -8.87 4.97 14.32
CA ALA A 36 -9.10 4.46 12.97
C ALA A 36 -10.14 5.28 12.20
N VAL A 37 -10.03 5.24 10.88
CA VAL A 37 -11.08 5.64 9.93
C VAL A 37 -11.39 4.43 9.05
N VAL A 38 -12.64 3.99 9.06
CA VAL A 38 -13.12 2.82 8.32
C VAL A 38 -14.23 3.23 7.35
N LEU A 39 -14.05 2.89 6.07
CA LEU A 39 -15.04 3.10 5.02
C LEU A 39 -15.33 1.79 4.31
N ILE A 40 -16.61 1.55 4.00
CA ILE A 40 -17.06 0.40 3.23
C ILE A 40 -17.99 0.89 2.13
N ALA A 41 -17.65 0.58 0.88
CA ALA A 41 -18.52 0.74 -0.26
C ALA A 41 -19.10 -0.61 -0.68
N LYS A 42 -20.42 -0.65 -0.89
CA LYS A 42 -21.16 -1.84 -1.33
C LYS A 42 -22.05 -1.46 -2.50
N ASP A 43 -22.03 -2.25 -3.56
CA ASP A 43 -22.80 -2.01 -4.78
C ASP A 43 -22.52 -0.63 -5.43
N GLY A 44 -21.39 -0.01 -5.12
CA GLY A 44 -21.00 1.30 -5.64
C GLY A 44 -21.41 2.50 -4.79
N GLU A 45 -22.08 2.27 -3.66
CA GLU A 45 -22.53 3.26 -2.69
C GLU A 45 -21.75 3.15 -1.37
N LEU A 46 -21.63 4.25 -0.64
CA LEU A 46 -20.99 4.27 0.68
C LEU A 46 -21.94 3.67 1.74
N ALA A 47 -21.70 2.43 2.12
CA ALA A 47 -22.52 1.69 3.08
C ALA A 47 -22.11 1.94 4.54
N TYR A 48 -20.85 2.29 4.79
CA TYR A 48 -20.34 2.60 6.12
C TYR A 48 -19.21 3.64 6.05
N HIS A 49 -19.19 4.55 7.01
CA HIS A 49 -18.14 5.56 7.16
C HIS A 49 -18.08 5.99 8.63
N ARG A 50 -16.92 5.77 9.28
CA ARG A 50 -16.73 6.15 10.67
C ARG A 50 -15.27 6.45 11.00
N ALA A 51 -15.06 7.53 11.74
CA ALA A 51 -13.87 7.78 12.54
C ALA A 51 -14.10 7.33 13.99
N ALA A 52 -13.09 6.73 14.62
CA ALA A 52 -13.16 6.27 16.01
C ALA A 52 -11.79 6.39 16.71
N GLY A 53 -11.83 6.58 18.03
CA GLY A 53 -10.62 6.74 18.84
C GLY A 53 -9.97 8.11 18.68
N LEU A 54 -8.65 8.17 18.85
CA LEU A 54 -7.87 9.41 18.89
C LEU A 54 -6.87 9.47 17.73
N ALA A 55 -6.77 10.63 17.07
CA ALA A 55 -5.72 10.93 16.12
C ALA A 55 -4.37 11.19 16.81
N ASP A 56 -4.41 11.81 18.00
CA ASP A 56 -3.28 12.00 18.90
C ASP A 56 -3.79 11.84 20.34
N ARG A 57 -3.42 10.72 20.97
CA ARG A 57 -3.84 10.38 22.34
C ARG A 57 -3.21 11.29 23.37
N GLU A 58 -1.94 11.65 23.21
CA GLU A 58 -1.22 12.46 24.19
C GLU A 58 -1.75 13.91 24.23
N ASN A 59 -2.38 14.37 23.15
CA ASN A 59 -2.99 15.69 23.05
C ASN A 59 -4.53 15.68 23.05
N ASP A 60 -5.15 14.54 23.35
CA ASP A 60 -6.62 14.36 23.39
C ASP A 60 -7.33 14.83 22.11
N VAL A 61 -6.73 14.55 20.94
CA VAL A 61 -7.28 14.91 19.64
C VAL A 61 -8.11 13.75 19.11
N ALA A 62 -9.43 13.93 19.05
CA ALA A 62 -10.35 12.95 18.49
C ALA A 62 -10.07 12.69 17.00
N MET A 63 -10.13 11.42 16.60
CA MET A 63 -10.02 11.04 15.19
C MET A 63 -11.16 11.65 14.38
N GLN A 64 -10.83 12.21 13.21
CA GLN A 64 -11.79 12.78 12.27
C GLN A 64 -11.86 11.95 10.99
N GLU A 65 -13.01 11.97 10.31
CA GLU A 65 -13.24 11.23 9.05
C GLU A 65 -12.29 11.67 7.92
N ASP A 66 -11.85 12.93 7.96
CA ASP A 66 -10.93 13.53 6.99
C ASP A 66 -9.46 13.52 7.46
N ALA A 67 -9.13 12.75 8.51
CA ALA A 67 -7.76 12.60 8.98
C ALA A 67 -6.83 12.07 7.88
N ILE A 68 -5.61 12.60 7.87
CA ILE A 68 -4.54 12.21 6.95
C ILE A 68 -3.66 11.17 7.65
N PHE A 69 -3.32 10.09 6.94
CA PHE A 69 -2.47 9.02 7.42
C PHE A 69 -1.23 8.89 6.55
N ARG A 70 -0.11 8.47 7.14
CA ARG A 70 1.07 8.00 6.41
C ARG A 70 0.75 6.65 5.82
N LEU A 71 0.61 6.56 4.51
CA LEU A 71 -0.02 5.43 3.82
C LEU A 71 0.84 4.16 3.76
N ALA A 72 2.16 4.26 3.95
CA ALA A 72 3.07 3.14 3.73
C ALA A 72 2.73 2.43 2.40
N SER A 73 2.55 1.11 2.43
CA SER A 73 2.34 0.28 1.24
C SER A 73 0.97 0.44 0.56
N ILE A 74 0.06 1.26 1.09
CA ILE A 74 -1.11 1.75 0.34
C ILE A 74 -0.69 2.67 -0.83
N THR A 75 0.54 3.20 -0.80
CA THR A 75 1.18 3.90 -1.92
C THR A 75 1.27 3.04 -3.19
N LYS A 76 1.45 1.72 -3.05
CA LYS A 76 1.77 0.82 -4.17
C LYS A 76 0.66 0.74 -5.23
N PRO A 77 -0.63 0.56 -4.88
CA PRO A 77 -1.73 0.68 -5.86
C PRO A 77 -1.71 1.98 -6.65
N ILE A 78 -1.41 3.11 -6.00
CA ILE A 78 -1.43 4.44 -6.62
C ILE A 78 -0.31 4.57 -7.66
N VAL A 79 0.92 4.17 -7.28
CA VAL A 79 2.08 4.18 -8.18
C VAL A 79 1.93 3.15 -9.30
N THR A 80 1.30 2.01 -9.01
CA THR A 80 0.95 1.00 -10.02
C THR A 80 -0.01 1.56 -11.05
N ILE A 81 -1.10 2.22 -10.65
CA ILE A 81 -2.03 2.87 -11.58
C ILE A 81 -1.30 3.92 -12.40
N THR A 82 -0.41 4.72 -11.78
CA THR A 82 0.41 5.72 -12.47
C THR A 82 1.27 5.08 -13.57
N ALA A 83 1.94 3.96 -13.28
CA ALA A 83 2.70 3.22 -14.29
C ALA A 83 1.78 2.66 -15.40
N MET A 84 0.63 2.09 -15.05
CA MET A 84 -0.30 1.52 -16.04
C MET A 84 -0.93 2.60 -16.94
N ARG A 85 -1.08 3.84 -16.45
CA ARG A 85 -1.45 5.00 -17.30
C ARG A 85 -0.40 5.27 -18.35
N LEU A 86 0.88 5.23 -17.98
CA LEU A 86 1.99 5.37 -18.91
C LEU A 86 2.07 4.20 -19.90
N VAL A 87 1.68 2.98 -19.48
CA VAL A 87 1.55 1.81 -20.36
C VAL A 87 0.47 2.04 -21.41
N GLU A 88 -0.73 2.46 -21.03
CA GLU A 88 -1.82 2.74 -21.99
C GLU A 88 -1.49 3.90 -22.93
N GLN A 89 -0.68 4.86 -22.48
CA GLN A 89 -0.16 5.95 -23.31
C GLN A 89 0.96 5.50 -24.26
N GLY A 90 1.43 4.25 -24.19
CA GLY A 90 2.54 3.73 -25.00
C GLY A 90 3.91 4.31 -24.63
N ARG A 91 4.03 4.92 -23.45
CA ARG A 91 5.26 5.58 -22.97
C ARG A 91 6.23 4.60 -22.33
N ILE A 92 5.71 3.62 -21.60
CA ILE A 92 6.46 2.50 -21.04
C ILE A 92 5.83 1.18 -21.47
N GLY A 93 6.63 0.16 -21.79
CA GLY A 93 6.14 -1.19 -22.06
C GLY A 93 6.25 -2.12 -20.86
N LEU A 94 5.29 -3.03 -20.67
CA LEU A 94 5.38 -4.08 -19.61
C LEU A 94 6.61 -4.99 -19.79
N ASP A 95 7.10 -5.14 -21.02
CA ASP A 95 8.30 -5.92 -21.37
C ASP A 95 9.58 -5.08 -21.48
N ASP A 96 9.48 -3.75 -21.33
CA ASP A 96 10.64 -2.89 -21.44
C ASP A 96 11.64 -3.20 -20.32
N PRO A 97 12.95 -3.29 -20.64
CA PRO A 97 13.97 -3.42 -19.62
C PRO A 97 14.08 -2.13 -18.82
N ILE A 98 14.18 -2.23 -17.50
CA ILE A 98 14.24 -1.04 -16.62
C ILE A 98 15.49 -0.18 -16.89
N THR A 99 16.54 -0.78 -17.45
CA THR A 99 17.78 -0.10 -17.84
C THR A 99 17.62 0.91 -18.97
N LYS A 100 16.46 0.95 -19.65
CA LYS A 100 16.08 2.04 -20.55
C LYS A 100 15.97 3.39 -19.82
N TRP A 101 15.57 3.39 -18.55
CA TRP A 101 15.43 4.59 -17.73
C TRP A 101 16.49 4.68 -16.63
N LEU A 102 16.91 3.53 -16.09
CA LEU A 102 17.88 3.41 -15.00
C LEU A 102 19.10 2.60 -15.48
N PRO A 103 19.96 3.15 -16.36
CA PRO A 103 21.01 2.39 -17.04
C PRO A 103 22.03 1.74 -16.10
N ASP A 104 22.24 2.32 -14.92
CA ASP A 104 23.19 1.84 -13.91
C ASP A 104 22.56 0.87 -12.89
N PHE A 105 21.23 0.69 -12.92
CA PHE A 105 20.54 -0.24 -12.03
C PHE A 105 20.63 -1.67 -12.59
N ARG A 106 21.73 -2.35 -12.27
CA ARG A 106 22.10 -3.69 -12.77
C ARG A 106 22.47 -4.65 -11.64
N PRO A 107 21.55 -4.95 -10.71
CA PRO A 107 21.80 -5.93 -9.66
C PRO A 107 22.08 -7.30 -10.29
N ARG A 108 22.97 -8.05 -9.66
CA ARG A 108 23.47 -9.34 -10.16
C ARG A 108 22.89 -10.51 -9.39
N LEU A 109 22.82 -11.67 -10.02
CA LEU A 109 22.61 -12.93 -9.30
C LEU A 109 23.88 -13.32 -8.51
N PRO A 110 23.79 -14.24 -7.54
CA PRO A 110 24.96 -14.71 -6.78
C PRO A 110 26.07 -15.32 -7.66
N ASP A 111 25.74 -15.83 -8.84
CA ASP A 111 26.70 -16.33 -9.83
C ASP A 111 27.41 -15.21 -10.64
N GLY A 112 27.06 -13.95 -10.38
CA GLY A 112 27.63 -12.76 -11.02
C GLY A 112 26.96 -12.35 -12.33
N SER A 113 25.95 -13.09 -12.81
CA SER A 113 25.21 -12.73 -14.02
C SER A 113 24.29 -11.52 -13.81
N GLU A 114 24.09 -10.71 -14.87
CA GLU A 114 23.22 -9.53 -14.89
C GLU A 114 21.94 -9.84 -15.68
N PRO A 115 20.87 -10.33 -15.04
CA PRO A 115 19.63 -10.63 -15.75
C PRO A 115 18.84 -9.36 -16.10
N VAL A 116 17.94 -9.48 -17.08
CA VAL A 116 17.07 -8.37 -17.50
C VAL A 116 15.84 -8.28 -16.59
N ILE A 117 15.77 -7.21 -15.79
CA ILE A 117 14.56 -6.84 -15.05
C ILE A 117 13.65 -6.00 -15.96
N ARG A 118 12.36 -6.36 -16.02
CA ARG A 118 11.33 -5.68 -16.82
C ARG A 118 10.31 -4.99 -15.91
N ILE A 119 9.56 -4.04 -16.46
CA ILE A 119 8.49 -3.34 -15.74
C ILE A 119 7.50 -4.32 -15.09
N ARG A 120 7.06 -5.37 -15.81
CA ARG A 120 6.17 -6.39 -15.23
C ARG A 120 6.74 -7.06 -14.00
N HIS A 121 8.05 -7.34 -13.97
CA HIS A 121 8.70 -7.99 -12.83
C HIS A 121 8.68 -7.09 -11.59
N LEU A 122 8.69 -5.76 -11.79
CA LEU A 122 8.55 -4.82 -10.69
C LEU A 122 7.11 -4.81 -10.16
N LEU A 123 6.13 -4.72 -11.06
CA LEU A 123 4.70 -4.66 -10.73
C LEU A 123 4.19 -5.90 -9.97
N THR A 124 4.81 -7.05 -10.21
CA THR A 124 4.43 -8.34 -9.62
C THR A 124 5.30 -8.80 -8.46
N HIS A 125 6.33 -8.02 -8.08
CA HIS A 125 7.35 -8.46 -7.12
C HIS A 125 8.05 -9.79 -7.50
N THR A 126 8.29 -10.00 -8.81
CA THR A 126 9.03 -11.16 -9.34
C THR A 126 10.40 -10.79 -9.90
N SER A 127 10.93 -9.61 -9.54
CA SER A 127 12.23 -9.12 -10.04
C SER A 127 13.46 -9.76 -9.39
N GLY A 128 13.29 -10.48 -8.29
CA GLY A 128 14.38 -10.98 -7.45
C GLY A 128 14.90 -9.97 -6.42
N LEU A 129 14.35 -8.75 -6.39
CA LEU A 129 14.61 -7.78 -5.32
C LEU A 129 13.96 -8.22 -3.99
N GLY A 130 14.37 -7.61 -2.89
CA GLY A 130 13.81 -7.80 -1.55
C GLY A 130 13.59 -6.47 -0.81
N TYR A 131 13.46 -6.56 0.51
CA TYR A 131 13.40 -5.44 1.46
C TYR A 131 14.43 -5.67 2.57
N THR A 132 14.93 -4.59 3.17
CA THR A 132 15.83 -4.68 4.32
C THR A 132 15.11 -5.30 5.52
N PHE A 133 13.83 -5.00 5.77
CA PHE A 133 13.06 -5.63 6.85
C PHE A 133 12.76 -7.14 6.64
N ALA A 134 13.02 -7.68 5.45
CA ALA A 134 12.74 -9.08 5.08
C ALA A 134 14.04 -9.91 4.92
N GLU A 135 15.16 -9.42 5.44
CA GLU A 135 16.41 -10.17 5.54
C GLU A 135 16.93 -10.17 6.99
N GLU A 136 17.85 -11.10 7.26
CA GLU A 136 18.55 -11.17 8.55
C GLU A 136 19.38 -9.91 8.81
N GLN A 137 19.62 -9.60 10.09
CA GLN A 137 20.54 -8.52 10.45
C GLN A 137 21.92 -8.75 9.80
N ASP A 138 22.54 -7.65 9.38
CA ASP A 138 23.80 -7.66 8.61
C ASP A 138 23.71 -8.33 7.22
N GLY A 139 22.51 -8.57 6.69
CA GLY A 139 22.29 -9.01 5.31
C GLY A 139 22.82 -8.03 4.24
N PRO A 140 22.80 -8.41 2.94
CA PRO A 140 23.31 -7.56 1.86
C PRO A 140 22.69 -6.15 1.82
N TYR A 141 21.39 -6.00 2.08
CA TYR A 141 20.72 -4.70 2.04
C TYR A 141 21.12 -3.84 3.24
N HIS A 142 21.20 -4.43 4.43
CA HIS A 142 21.73 -3.80 5.64
C HIS A 142 23.16 -3.29 5.44
N ARG A 143 24.07 -4.12 4.91
CA ARG A 143 25.48 -3.73 4.65
C ARG A 143 25.60 -2.62 3.61
N ALA A 144 24.74 -2.61 2.60
CA ALA A 144 24.69 -1.54 1.59
C ALA A 144 24.02 -0.25 2.13
N GLY A 145 23.34 -0.32 3.27
CA GLY A 145 22.60 0.79 3.87
C GLY A 145 21.39 1.20 3.04
N VAL A 146 20.68 0.21 2.47
CA VAL A 146 19.44 0.39 1.71
C VAL A 146 18.31 0.79 2.66
N SER A 147 17.56 1.83 2.29
CA SER A 147 16.36 2.28 2.97
C SER A 147 15.11 1.64 2.37
N ASP A 148 14.14 1.32 3.24
CA ASP A 148 12.85 0.75 2.88
C ASP A 148 11.79 1.82 2.56
N GLY A 149 12.19 3.10 2.54
CA GLY A 149 11.34 4.24 2.19
C GLY A 149 10.49 4.81 3.32
N LEU A 150 10.65 4.27 4.54
CA LEU A 150 9.97 4.72 5.77
C LEU A 150 10.92 5.36 6.77
N ASP A 151 12.21 5.25 6.52
CA ASP A 151 13.34 5.65 7.36
C ASP A 151 14.27 6.59 6.58
N THR A 152 15.41 6.94 7.20
CA THR A 152 16.48 7.76 6.63
C THR A 152 15.98 9.05 5.93
N PRO A 153 15.50 10.06 6.67
CA PRO A 153 15.16 11.36 6.11
C PRO A 153 16.31 11.96 5.29
N GLY A 154 15.99 12.65 4.19
CA GLY A 154 16.95 13.37 3.35
C GLY A 154 17.68 12.50 2.31
N ARG A 155 17.43 11.19 2.29
CA ARG A 155 18.00 10.30 1.27
C ARG A 155 17.37 10.56 -0.09
N SER A 156 18.19 10.65 -1.14
CA SER A 156 17.70 10.74 -2.53
C SER A 156 17.40 9.37 -3.13
N ILE A 157 16.50 9.30 -4.13
CA ILE A 157 16.18 8.05 -4.82
C ILE A 157 17.40 7.50 -5.56
N ALA A 158 18.23 8.37 -6.14
CA ALA A 158 19.43 7.96 -6.86
C ALA A 158 20.43 7.24 -5.93
N ASP A 159 20.66 7.78 -4.73
CA ASP A 159 21.51 7.12 -3.72
C ASP A 159 20.91 5.78 -3.28
N ASN A 160 19.62 5.72 -2.99
CA ASN A 160 19.00 4.46 -2.54
C ASN A 160 19.02 3.38 -3.64
N LEU A 161 18.74 3.75 -4.89
CA LEU A 161 18.81 2.83 -6.04
C LEU A 161 20.24 2.35 -6.32
N GLN A 162 21.25 3.23 -6.17
CA GLN A 162 22.65 2.83 -6.30
C GLN A 162 23.02 1.78 -5.25
N ARG A 163 22.60 1.96 -3.99
CA ARG A 163 22.82 0.98 -2.92
C ARG A 163 22.10 -0.31 -3.20
N LEU A 164 20.82 -0.24 -3.56
CA LEU A 164 20.01 -1.40 -3.90
C LEU A 164 20.62 -2.23 -5.03
N ALA A 165 21.18 -1.57 -6.06
CA ALA A 165 21.85 -2.25 -7.18
C ALA A 165 23.12 -3.02 -6.79
N THR A 166 23.71 -2.75 -5.62
CA THR A 166 24.89 -3.50 -5.12
C THR A 166 24.53 -4.80 -4.42
N ALA A 167 23.27 -4.96 -3.98
CA ALA A 167 22.80 -6.20 -3.38
C ALA A 167 22.47 -7.24 -4.46
N PRO A 168 22.77 -8.53 -4.22
CA PRO A 168 22.43 -9.57 -5.17
C PRO A 168 20.91 -9.78 -5.23
N LEU A 169 20.42 -10.16 -6.41
CA LEU A 169 19.06 -10.67 -6.59
C LEU A 169 18.93 -12.03 -5.91
N LEU A 170 17.75 -12.29 -5.35
CA LEU A 170 17.43 -13.53 -4.65
C LEU A 170 17.15 -14.69 -5.62
N PHE A 171 16.64 -14.37 -6.81
CA PHE A 171 16.33 -15.32 -7.88
C PHE A 171 16.28 -14.59 -9.22
N ALA A 172 16.34 -15.34 -10.33
CA ALA A 172 16.24 -14.77 -11.66
C ALA A 172 14.87 -14.12 -11.88
N PRO A 173 14.79 -12.92 -12.48
CA PRO A 173 13.53 -12.22 -12.68
C PRO A 173 12.51 -13.08 -13.44
N GLY A 174 11.34 -13.28 -12.83
CA GLY A 174 10.25 -14.12 -13.35
C GLY A 174 10.19 -15.55 -12.80
N GLU A 175 11.22 -16.01 -12.08
CA GLU A 175 11.32 -17.41 -11.60
C GLU A 175 10.89 -17.60 -10.13
N GLY A 176 10.43 -16.53 -9.47
CA GLY A 176 10.05 -16.55 -8.07
C GLY A 176 9.28 -15.30 -7.66
N TRP A 177 8.80 -15.28 -6.41
CA TRP A 177 8.10 -14.13 -5.84
C TRP A 177 8.71 -13.75 -4.49
N GLN A 178 9.00 -12.46 -4.33
CA GLN A 178 9.44 -11.88 -3.06
C GLN A 178 9.03 -10.42 -2.99
N TYR A 179 8.32 -10.06 -1.92
CA TYR A 179 7.93 -8.69 -1.66
C TYR A 179 9.16 -7.77 -1.53
N SER A 180 9.15 -6.63 -2.21
CA SER A 180 10.40 -5.90 -2.48
C SER A 180 10.29 -4.40 -2.72
N LEU A 181 11.44 -3.75 -2.77
CA LEU A 181 11.65 -2.35 -3.20
C LEU A 181 11.37 -2.11 -4.69
N ALA A 182 10.80 -3.07 -5.40
CA ALA A 182 10.44 -2.96 -6.82
C ALA A 182 9.58 -1.73 -7.14
N MET A 183 8.68 -1.34 -6.23
CA MET A 183 7.83 -0.16 -6.42
C MET A 183 8.58 1.17 -6.30
N ASP A 184 9.68 1.21 -5.54
CA ASP A 184 10.59 2.35 -5.47
C ASP A 184 11.42 2.47 -6.75
N VAL A 185 11.87 1.33 -7.31
CA VAL A 185 12.51 1.27 -8.65
C VAL A 185 11.53 1.74 -9.74
N LEU A 186 10.27 1.32 -9.65
CA LEU A 186 9.23 1.79 -10.57
C LEU A 186 8.96 3.29 -10.42
N GLY A 187 8.97 3.81 -9.19
CA GLY A 187 8.91 5.25 -8.92
C GLY A 187 10.03 6.02 -9.62
N GLY A 188 11.29 5.59 -9.45
CA GLY A 188 12.43 6.20 -10.16
C GLY A 188 12.34 6.08 -11.68
N THR A 189 11.74 5.01 -12.19
CA THR A 189 11.45 4.85 -13.63
C THR A 189 10.43 5.87 -14.12
N ILE A 190 9.34 6.09 -13.37
CA ILE A 190 8.32 7.09 -13.67
C ILE A 190 8.91 8.51 -13.66
N GLU A 191 9.79 8.84 -12.72
CA GLU A 191 10.47 10.14 -12.68
C GLU A 191 11.30 10.37 -13.95
N LYS A 192 12.07 9.36 -14.38
CA LYS A 192 12.86 9.45 -15.61
C LYS A 192 12.01 9.55 -16.87
N GLU A 193 10.91 8.81 -16.94
CA GLU A 193 9.98 8.86 -18.06
C GLU A 193 9.26 10.21 -18.16
N THR A 194 8.84 10.76 -17.02
CA THR A 194 8.05 12.01 -16.98
C THR A 194 8.89 13.27 -16.94
N GLY A 195 10.18 13.17 -16.61
CA GLY A 195 11.08 14.32 -16.50
C GLY A 195 10.85 15.18 -15.26
N GLY A 196 10.05 14.71 -14.30
CA GLY A 196 9.71 15.38 -13.05
C GLY A 196 9.90 14.48 -11.83
N ASN A 197 9.36 14.90 -10.68
CA ASN A 197 9.30 14.04 -9.50
C ASN A 197 8.04 13.15 -9.51
N LEU A 198 8.06 12.09 -8.71
CA LEU A 198 6.97 11.10 -8.66
C LEU A 198 5.63 11.72 -8.22
N ASP A 199 5.65 12.69 -7.30
CA ASP A 199 4.47 13.41 -6.80
C ASP A 199 3.75 14.15 -7.92
N THR A 200 4.51 14.80 -8.81
CA THR A 200 3.95 15.45 -10.00
C THR A 200 3.28 14.41 -10.87
N ALA A 201 3.97 13.32 -11.23
CA ALA A 201 3.42 12.27 -12.09
C ALA A 201 2.12 11.66 -11.51
N VAL A 202 2.10 11.32 -10.22
CA VAL A 202 0.91 10.81 -9.51
C VAL A 202 -0.21 11.85 -9.51
N ALA A 203 0.12 13.12 -9.26
CA ALA A 203 -0.86 14.20 -9.27
C ALA A 203 -1.49 14.42 -10.65
N GLU A 204 -0.73 14.34 -11.75
CA GLU A 204 -1.27 14.52 -13.11
C GLU A 204 -2.05 13.31 -13.60
N LEU A 205 -1.53 12.10 -13.34
CA LEU A 205 -2.03 10.88 -13.98
C LEU A 205 -3.14 10.20 -13.18
N VAL A 206 -3.24 10.46 -11.87
CA VAL A 206 -4.19 9.80 -10.96
C VAL A 206 -5.02 10.82 -10.17
N MET A 207 -4.39 11.69 -9.37
CA MET A 207 -5.12 12.50 -8.39
C MET A 207 -6.02 13.55 -9.04
N ARG A 208 -5.49 14.39 -9.93
CA ARG A 208 -6.29 15.44 -10.61
C ARG A 208 -7.44 14.89 -11.46
N PRO A 209 -7.26 13.82 -12.27
CA PRO A 209 -8.38 13.20 -12.99
C PRO A 209 -9.50 12.69 -12.10
N LEU A 210 -9.19 12.29 -10.85
CA LEU A 210 -10.18 11.87 -9.87
C LEU A 210 -10.68 13.02 -8.96
N GLY A 211 -10.14 14.23 -9.10
CA GLY A 211 -10.46 15.37 -8.24
C GLY A 211 -9.96 15.24 -6.80
N LEU A 212 -8.97 14.39 -6.55
CA LEU A 212 -8.42 14.12 -5.22
C LEU A 212 -7.34 15.12 -4.85
N SER A 213 -7.36 15.58 -3.60
CA SER A 213 -6.46 16.64 -3.13
C SER A 213 -5.79 16.37 -1.80
N ASP A 214 -6.15 15.34 -1.03
CA ASP A 214 -5.51 15.13 0.28
C ASP A 214 -4.50 13.98 0.27
N THR A 215 -4.30 13.35 -0.89
CA THR A 215 -3.34 12.26 -1.11
C THR A 215 -2.17 12.70 -1.99
N ALA A 216 -0.95 12.62 -1.44
CA ALA A 216 0.28 13.12 -2.06
C ALA A 216 1.53 12.55 -1.37
N PHE A 217 2.72 12.90 -1.83
CA PHE A 217 3.99 12.66 -1.11
C PHE A 217 4.33 13.75 -0.09
N SER A 218 3.43 14.71 0.13
CA SER A 218 3.58 15.77 1.10
C SER A 218 2.29 16.01 1.87
N VAL A 219 2.42 16.35 3.15
CA VAL A 219 1.27 16.64 4.03
C VAL A 219 0.79 18.06 3.78
N ARG A 220 -0.41 18.19 3.21
CA ARG A 220 -1.01 19.50 2.91
C ARG A 220 -1.50 20.25 4.13
N ASP A 221 -2.04 19.51 5.11
CA ASP A 221 -2.47 20.05 6.39
C ASP A 221 -1.94 19.17 7.52
N ARG A 222 -0.97 19.71 8.27
CA ARG A 222 -0.34 18.99 9.38
C ARG A 222 -1.28 18.78 10.56
N ASN A 223 -2.31 19.62 10.72
CA ASN A 223 -3.27 19.50 11.83
C ASN A 223 -4.20 18.29 11.64
N ARG A 224 -4.34 17.80 10.41
CA ARG A 224 -5.14 16.62 10.08
C ARG A 224 -4.34 15.32 10.15
N LEU A 225 -3.02 15.38 10.27
CA LEU A 225 -2.16 14.20 10.24
C LEU A 225 -2.24 13.44 11.58
N ALA A 226 -2.68 12.17 11.51
CA ALA A 226 -2.70 11.30 12.68
C ALA A 226 -1.28 11.00 13.18
N ALA A 227 -1.09 11.03 14.51
CA ALA A 227 0.15 10.61 15.15
C ALA A 227 0.34 9.10 14.97
N ALA A 228 1.58 8.65 14.71
CA ALA A 228 1.85 7.22 14.50
C ALA A 228 2.13 6.51 15.84
N TYR A 229 1.48 5.39 16.06
CA TYR A 229 1.68 4.51 17.22
C TYR A 229 2.14 3.12 16.76
N MET A 230 2.81 2.42 17.66
CA MET A 230 3.16 1.02 17.51
C MET A 230 2.58 0.17 18.65
N ASN A 231 2.31 -1.10 18.37
CA ASN A 231 1.89 -2.09 19.35
C ASN A 231 2.90 -2.12 20.50
N ALA A 232 2.39 -2.03 21.72
CA ALA A 232 3.15 -2.13 22.96
C ALA A 232 2.20 -2.57 24.08
N GLU A 233 2.76 -3.04 25.18
CA GLU A 233 2.03 -3.44 26.38
C GLU A 233 2.26 -2.43 27.50
N PRO A 234 1.22 -2.00 28.25
CA PRO A 234 -0.17 -2.47 28.20
C PRO A 234 -1.04 -1.78 27.13
N GLU A 235 -0.50 -0.83 26.36
CA GLU A 235 -1.20 -0.10 25.31
C GLU A 235 -0.21 0.46 24.28
N PRO A 236 -0.64 0.80 23.05
CA PRO A 236 0.21 1.27 21.98
C PRO A 236 1.08 2.45 22.39
N GLN A 237 2.34 2.45 21.96
CA GLN A 237 3.30 3.50 22.22
C GLN A 237 3.37 4.47 21.03
N ARG A 238 3.36 5.78 21.29
CA ARG A 238 3.62 6.78 20.23
C ARG A 238 5.04 6.61 19.69
N MET A 239 5.19 6.58 18.37
CA MET A 239 6.50 6.59 17.72
C MET A 239 7.18 7.95 17.94
N GLY A 240 8.46 7.94 18.32
CA GLY A 240 9.30 9.14 18.36
C GLY A 240 9.89 9.48 16.99
N ASP A 241 11.03 10.19 16.98
CA ASP A 241 11.76 10.54 15.76
C ASP A 241 12.14 9.30 14.94
N GLU A 242 12.53 8.23 15.65
CA GLU A 242 12.74 6.90 15.11
C GLU A 242 11.98 5.86 15.93
N ALA A 243 11.47 4.82 15.26
CA ALA A 243 10.91 3.64 15.90
C ALA A 243 11.36 2.38 15.16
N ILE A 244 11.61 1.30 15.90
CA ILE A 244 12.06 0.02 15.36
C ILE A 244 11.15 -1.08 15.91
N MET A 245 10.68 -1.96 15.03
CA MET A 245 9.84 -3.10 15.41
C MET A 245 10.32 -4.38 14.73
N PRO A 246 10.25 -5.54 15.41
CA PRO A 246 10.42 -6.82 14.73
C PRO A 246 9.28 -7.05 13.74
N ILE A 247 9.61 -7.56 12.55
CA ILE A 247 8.65 -7.93 11.52
C ILE A 247 9.21 -9.06 10.67
N LEU A 248 8.39 -10.05 10.32
CA LEU A 248 8.85 -11.24 9.58
C LEU A 248 10.12 -11.81 10.24
N ASP A 249 11.21 -11.95 9.48
CA ASP A 249 12.51 -12.43 9.93
C ASP A 249 13.50 -11.29 10.30
N GLY A 250 13.07 -10.04 10.18
CA GLY A 250 13.93 -8.86 10.33
C GLY A 250 13.32 -7.78 11.24
N THR A 251 13.72 -6.53 10.96
CA THR A 251 13.21 -5.35 11.68
C THR A 251 12.82 -4.27 10.71
N ILE A 252 11.68 -3.63 10.96
CA ILE A 252 11.25 -2.44 10.24
C ILE A 252 11.60 -1.19 11.03
N ARG A 253 12.02 -0.16 10.31
CA ARG A 253 12.40 1.14 10.86
C ARG A 253 11.45 2.20 10.35
N PHE A 254 10.97 3.04 11.25
CA PHE A 254 10.12 4.17 10.96
C PHE A 254 10.82 5.45 11.36
N ALA A 255 10.71 6.46 10.51
CA ALA A 255 10.96 7.85 10.86
C ALA A 255 9.68 8.64 10.50
N PRO A 256 8.71 8.79 11.43
CA PRO A 256 7.44 9.45 11.13
C PRO A 256 7.61 10.83 10.47
N ASP A 257 8.60 11.61 10.90
CA ASP A 257 8.83 12.96 10.38
C ASP A 257 9.54 13.00 9.02
N ARG A 258 9.93 11.85 8.45
CA ARG A 258 10.45 11.72 7.08
C ARG A 258 9.55 12.42 6.05
N ILE A 259 8.23 12.35 6.25
CA ILE A 259 7.24 12.96 5.34
C ILE A 259 7.32 14.50 5.28
N PHE A 260 7.98 15.14 6.24
CA PHE A 260 8.16 16.58 6.28
C PHE A 260 9.48 17.05 5.69
N ASP A 261 10.41 16.14 5.41
CA ASP A 261 11.70 16.47 4.84
C ASP A 261 11.63 16.44 3.29
N PRO A 262 11.70 17.60 2.61
CA PRO A 262 11.64 17.67 1.15
C PRO A 262 12.87 17.07 0.46
N GLY A 263 13.96 16.80 1.18
CA GLY A 263 15.12 16.07 0.67
C GLY A 263 14.90 14.55 0.63
N SER A 264 13.91 14.04 1.37
CA SER A 264 13.54 12.62 1.33
C SER A 264 12.93 12.27 -0.01
N TYR A 265 13.42 11.19 -0.61
CA TYR A 265 12.89 10.71 -1.86
C TYR A 265 11.43 10.25 -1.74
N GLN A 266 10.68 10.39 -2.83
CA GLN A 266 9.28 10.01 -2.92
C GLN A 266 9.19 8.50 -3.12
N SER A 267 9.13 7.74 -2.01
CA SER A 267 9.15 6.27 -2.05
C SER A 267 7.91 5.72 -2.74
N GLY A 268 8.06 5.17 -3.94
CA GLY A 268 6.94 4.56 -4.68
C GLY A 268 6.35 3.33 -3.99
N GLY A 269 7.07 2.73 -3.03
CA GLY A 269 6.59 1.66 -2.19
C GLY A 269 5.89 2.10 -0.90
N ALA A 270 6.22 3.26 -0.33
CA ALA A 270 5.85 3.56 1.05
C ALA A 270 5.61 5.04 1.40
N GLY A 271 5.89 5.98 0.50
CA GLY A 271 6.16 7.38 0.85
C GLY A 271 4.97 8.33 0.88
N MET A 272 3.75 7.91 0.54
CA MET A 272 2.60 8.81 0.46
C MET A 272 1.91 9.03 1.81
N VAL A 273 1.12 10.11 1.87
CA VAL A 273 0.06 10.34 2.83
C VAL A 273 -1.28 10.45 2.12
N GLY A 274 -2.39 10.24 2.82
CA GLY A 274 -3.73 10.37 2.26
C GLY A 274 -4.85 10.14 3.26
N THR A 275 -6.09 10.35 2.81
CA THR A 275 -7.30 10.11 3.59
C THR A 275 -7.94 8.79 3.19
N ALA A 276 -8.77 8.22 4.07
CA ALA A 276 -9.48 6.99 3.75
C ALA A 276 -10.49 7.18 2.60
N SER A 277 -11.06 8.39 2.45
CA SER A 277 -11.95 8.75 1.33
C SER A 277 -11.23 8.77 -0.02
N ASP A 278 -10.03 9.35 -0.10
CA ASP A 278 -9.24 9.36 -1.35
C ASP A 278 -8.81 7.93 -1.73
N VAL A 279 -8.36 7.14 -0.74
CA VAL A 279 -7.99 5.73 -0.96
C VAL A 279 -9.19 4.93 -1.46
N LEU A 280 -10.37 5.09 -0.83
CA LEU A 280 -11.59 4.42 -1.28
C LEU A 280 -11.95 4.81 -2.72
N ALA A 281 -11.85 6.09 -3.09
CA ALA A 281 -12.17 6.55 -4.44
C ALA A 281 -11.25 5.92 -5.51
N ILE A 282 -9.96 5.77 -5.21
CA ILE A 282 -8.99 5.10 -6.10
C ILE A 282 -9.32 3.61 -6.23
N LEU A 283 -9.62 2.94 -5.12
CA LEU A 283 -9.98 1.52 -5.12
C LEU A 283 -11.32 1.25 -5.82
N GLU A 284 -12.32 2.12 -5.63
CA GLU A 284 -13.60 2.05 -6.35
C GLU A 284 -13.42 2.31 -7.85
N THR A 285 -12.48 3.17 -8.24
CA THR A 285 -12.11 3.35 -9.66
C THR A 285 -11.63 2.03 -10.25
N VAL A 286 -10.75 1.29 -9.55
CA VAL A 286 -10.32 -0.05 -9.97
C VAL A 286 -11.51 -1.02 -10.02
N ARG A 287 -12.30 -1.14 -8.94
CA ARG A 287 -13.43 -2.09 -8.89
C ARG A 287 -14.47 -1.84 -9.98
N LYS A 288 -14.71 -0.57 -10.35
CA LYS A 288 -15.67 -0.15 -11.38
C LYS A 288 -15.13 -0.24 -12.81
N GLY A 289 -13.93 -0.76 -13.02
CA GLY A 289 -13.37 -1.02 -14.35
C GLY A 289 -12.40 0.05 -14.87
N GLY A 290 -11.93 0.95 -14.00
CA GLY A 290 -10.78 1.81 -14.27
C GLY A 290 -11.10 3.25 -14.69
N ALA A 291 -12.29 3.54 -15.22
CA ALA A 291 -12.62 4.88 -15.68
C ALA A 291 -12.62 5.92 -14.52
N PRO A 292 -12.10 7.15 -14.73
CA PRO A 292 -11.56 7.71 -15.98
C PRO A 292 -10.06 7.43 -16.21
N LEU A 293 -9.42 6.61 -15.37
CA LEU A 293 -7.98 6.40 -15.38
C LEU A 293 -7.55 5.33 -16.39
N LEU A 294 -8.11 4.14 -16.34
CA LEU A 294 -7.65 3.02 -17.14
C LEU A 294 -8.82 2.39 -17.89
N SER A 295 -8.52 1.69 -18.97
CA SER A 295 -9.50 0.83 -19.63
C SER A 295 -9.85 -0.38 -18.77
N THR A 296 -11.05 -0.92 -18.99
CA THR A 296 -11.53 -2.13 -18.33
C THR A 296 -10.60 -3.32 -18.56
N ASP A 297 -10.03 -3.46 -19.77
CA ASP A 297 -9.13 -4.57 -20.10
C ASP A 297 -7.82 -4.47 -19.32
N THR A 298 -7.25 -3.27 -19.19
CA THR A 298 -6.05 -3.04 -18.38
C THR A 298 -6.31 -3.38 -16.92
N VAL A 299 -7.43 -2.90 -16.34
CA VAL A 299 -7.78 -3.21 -14.95
C VAL A 299 -8.01 -4.71 -14.75
N LYS A 300 -8.71 -5.37 -15.66
CA LYS A 300 -8.91 -6.82 -15.61
C LYS A 300 -7.58 -7.58 -15.60
N ALA A 301 -6.60 -7.13 -16.38
CA ALA A 301 -5.26 -7.72 -16.35
C ALA A 301 -4.55 -7.46 -15.02
N MET A 302 -4.62 -6.24 -14.47
CA MET A 302 -4.01 -5.89 -13.18
C MET A 302 -4.59 -6.71 -12.00
N MET A 303 -5.88 -7.04 -12.06
CA MET A 303 -6.59 -7.80 -11.00
C MET A 303 -6.44 -9.32 -11.11
N ALA A 304 -5.85 -9.84 -12.19
CA ALA A 304 -5.56 -11.26 -12.34
C ALA A 304 -4.23 -11.62 -11.65
N ASP A 305 -4.00 -12.92 -11.37
CA ASP A 305 -2.67 -13.37 -10.98
C ASP A 305 -1.70 -13.20 -12.16
N GLN A 306 -0.67 -12.39 -11.94
CA GLN A 306 0.37 -12.04 -12.91
C GLN A 306 1.74 -12.54 -12.44
N ALA A 307 1.84 -13.09 -11.23
CA ALA A 307 3.06 -13.69 -10.68
C ALA A 307 3.19 -15.18 -11.01
N GLY A 308 2.33 -15.73 -11.88
CA GLY A 308 2.48 -17.10 -12.38
C GLY A 308 2.42 -18.18 -11.30
N GLY A 309 1.67 -17.95 -10.22
CA GLY A 309 1.61 -18.85 -9.06
C GLY A 309 2.88 -18.87 -8.19
N HIS A 310 3.90 -18.05 -8.45
CA HIS A 310 5.14 -18.06 -7.65
C HIS A 310 4.95 -17.62 -6.19
N MET A 311 3.82 -16.98 -5.86
CA MET A 311 3.44 -16.64 -4.49
C MET A 311 2.85 -17.82 -3.71
N GLN A 312 2.24 -18.79 -4.39
CA GLN A 312 1.52 -19.93 -3.80
C GLN A 312 2.36 -20.79 -2.84
N PRO A 313 3.65 -21.09 -3.12
CA PRO A 313 4.47 -21.86 -2.18
C PRO A 313 4.64 -21.20 -0.81
N GLN A 314 4.57 -19.87 -0.74
CA GLN A 314 4.67 -19.11 0.50
C GLN A 314 3.28 -18.80 1.09
N GLN A 315 2.28 -18.60 0.24
CA GLN A 315 0.91 -18.23 0.62
C GLN A 315 -0.11 -19.02 -0.23
N PRO A 316 -0.47 -20.24 0.19
CA PRO A 316 -1.43 -21.07 -0.54
C PRO A 316 -2.77 -20.38 -0.76
N GLY A 317 -3.37 -20.59 -1.92
CA GLY A 317 -4.59 -19.93 -2.39
C GLY A 317 -4.42 -18.48 -2.84
N PHE A 318 -3.22 -17.89 -2.72
CA PHE A 318 -2.94 -16.51 -3.13
C PHE A 318 -2.01 -16.43 -4.36
N GLY A 319 -2.31 -15.47 -5.23
CA GLY A 319 -1.45 -14.99 -6.30
C GLY A 319 -1.13 -13.51 -6.12
N PHE A 320 -0.47 -12.91 -7.11
CA PHE A 320 -0.13 -11.50 -7.09
C PHE A 320 -0.36 -10.85 -8.45
N GLY A 321 -1.17 -9.80 -8.48
CA GLY A 321 -1.48 -9.03 -9.69
C GLY A 321 -0.48 -7.91 -9.91
N TYR A 322 -0.91 -6.84 -10.56
CA TYR A 322 -0.11 -5.62 -10.61
C TYR A 322 -0.42 -4.78 -9.38
N GLY A 323 0.50 -4.78 -8.40
CA GLY A 323 0.46 -3.92 -7.22
C GLY A 323 -0.25 -4.47 -5.96
N TRP A 324 -0.84 -5.67 -6.02
CA TRP A 324 -1.62 -6.25 -4.90
C TRP A 324 -1.69 -7.78 -4.96
N SER A 325 -2.02 -8.40 -3.82
CA SER A 325 -2.34 -9.83 -3.75
C SER A 325 -3.73 -10.11 -4.32
N VAL A 326 -3.89 -11.28 -4.92
CA VAL A 326 -5.13 -11.79 -5.52
C VAL A 326 -5.50 -13.10 -4.84
N VAL A 327 -6.73 -13.23 -4.36
CA VAL A 327 -7.28 -14.51 -3.88
C VAL A 327 -7.57 -15.38 -5.10
N VAL A 328 -6.77 -16.42 -5.32
CA VAL A 328 -6.93 -17.36 -6.45
C VAL A 328 -7.88 -18.49 -6.06
N ASP A 329 -7.61 -19.13 -4.91
CA ASP A 329 -8.46 -20.17 -4.33
C ASP A 329 -8.78 -19.81 -2.87
N PRO A 330 -10.01 -19.34 -2.56
CA PRO A 330 -10.38 -18.95 -1.21
C PRO A 330 -10.47 -20.13 -0.22
N VAL A 331 -10.69 -21.35 -0.70
CA VAL A 331 -10.72 -22.55 0.17
C VAL A 331 -9.31 -22.88 0.62
N GLU A 332 -8.36 -22.92 -0.33
CA GLU A 332 -6.94 -23.15 -0.03
C GLU A 332 -6.36 -22.02 0.84
N ALA A 333 -6.74 -20.77 0.55
CA ALA A 333 -6.36 -19.59 1.32
C ALA A 333 -7.04 -19.49 2.70
N GLN A 334 -8.07 -20.29 2.98
CA GLN A 334 -8.84 -20.28 4.23
C GLN A 334 -9.39 -18.90 4.59
N VAL A 335 -9.96 -18.20 3.59
CA VAL A 335 -10.52 -16.85 3.76
C VAL A 335 -11.99 -16.80 3.31
N PRO A 336 -12.81 -15.92 3.90
CA PRO A 336 -14.21 -15.74 3.47
C PRO A 336 -14.34 -14.97 2.15
N PHE A 337 -13.23 -14.46 1.62
CA PHE A 337 -13.19 -13.69 0.38
C PHE A 337 -13.65 -14.51 -0.82
N SER A 338 -14.23 -13.85 -1.82
CA SER A 338 -14.45 -14.48 -3.11
C SER A 338 -13.14 -14.64 -3.89
N ALA A 339 -13.01 -15.69 -4.70
CA ALA A 339 -11.94 -15.77 -5.71
C ALA A 339 -11.98 -14.53 -6.62
N GLY A 340 -10.82 -13.94 -6.88
CA GLY A 340 -10.64 -12.65 -7.57
C GLY A 340 -10.62 -11.43 -6.63
N THR A 341 -10.78 -11.62 -5.32
CA THR A 341 -10.60 -10.53 -4.35
C THR A 341 -9.16 -10.04 -4.38
N ILE A 342 -8.95 -8.73 -4.48
CA ILE A 342 -7.63 -8.12 -4.35
C ILE A 342 -7.49 -7.44 -3.00
N LYS A 343 -6.31 -7.53 -2.39
CA LYS A 343 -6.05 -6.96 -1.06
C LYS A 343 -4.61 -6.57 -0.89
N TRP A 344 -4.38 -5.60 0.00
CA TRP A 344 -3.05 -5.26 0.51
C TRP A 344 -3.18 -4.50 1.85
N GLY A 345 -2.06 -3.96 2.33
CA GLY A 345 -2.03 -3.17 3.56
C GLY A 345 -0.90 -2.16 3.59
N GLY A 346 -0.67 -1.58 4.77
CA GLY A 346 0.41 -0.64 5.03
C GLY A 346 0.89 -0.77 6.46
N VAL A 347 2.21 -0.77 6.65
CA VAL A 347 2.86 -1.01 7.94
C VAL A 347 2.62 0.07 9.00
N TYR A 348 2.07 1.23 8.64
CA TYR A 348 1.55 2.18 9.65
C TYR A 348 0.22 1.72 10.28
N GLY A 349 -0.29 0.54 9.91
CA GLY A 349 -1.49 -0.06 10.48
C GLY A 349 -2.70 0.07 9.55
N HIS A 350 -2.59 -0.36 8.30
CA HIS A 350 -3.66 -0.22 7.32
C HIS A 350 -3.97 -1.53 6.61
N SER A 351 -5.24 -1.72 6.28
CA SER A 351 -5.71 -2.83 5.46
C SER A 351 -6.81 -2.37 4.52
N TRP A 352 -6.88 -3.00 3.35
CA TRP A 352 -7.98 -2.82 2.41
C TRP A 352 -8.19 -4.07 1.56
N PHE A 353 -9.38 -4.20 1.02
CA PHE A 353 -9.68 -5.20 0.00
C PHE A 353 -10.79 -4.74 -0.94
N ILE A 354 -10.81 -5.34 -2.13
CA ILE A 354 -11.89 -5.26 -3.11
C ILE A 354 -12.34 -6.68 -3.40
N ASP A 355 -13.58 -7.03 -3.07
CA ASP A 355 -14.25 -8.24 -3.53
C ASP A 355 -15.16 -7.89 -4.72
N PRO A 356 -14.72 -8.15 -5.97
CA PRO A 356 -15.49 -7.77 -7.15
C PRO A 356 -16.79 -8.57 -7.30
N LYS A 357 -16.85 -9.82 -6.82
CA LYS A 357 -18.07 -10.65 -6.92
C LYS A 357 -19.15 -10.15 -5.97
N LYS A 358 -18.75 -9.71 -4.78
CA LYS A 358 -19.63 -9.08 -3.79
C LYS A 358 -19.82 -7.58 -4.03
N LYS A 359 -19.16 -6.98 -5.04
CA LYS A 359 -19.15 -5.54 -5.30
C LYS A 359 -18.84 -4.71 -4.05
N LEU A 360 -17.86 -5.17 -3.30
CA LEU A 360 -17.52 -4.67 -1.97
C LEU A 360 -16.10 -4.13 -1.99
N THR A 361 -15.91 -2.94 -1.41
CA THR A 361 -14.58 -2.37 -1.16
C THR A 361 -14.55 -1.90 0.29
N ALA A 362 -13.54 -2.30 1.04
CA ALA A 362 -13.34 -1.84 2.41
C ALA A 362 -11.95 -1.24 2.58
N VAL A 363 -11.88 -0.12 3.30
CA VAL A 363 -10.64 0.59 3.65
C VAL A 363 -10.65 0.82 5.15
N ALA A 364 -9.58 0.38 5.82
CA ALA A 364 -9.34 0.67 7.23
C ALA A 364 -7.96 1.30 7.38
N LEU A 365 -7.94 2.61 7.64
CA LEU A 365 -6.72 3.34 8.00
C LEU A 365 -6.71 3.52 9.51
N THR A 366 -5.76 2.88 10.18
CA THR A 366 -5.49 3.12 11.61
C THR A 366 -4.20 3.89 11.80
N ASN A 367 -3.97 4.37 13.00
CA ASN A 367 -2.69 4.96 13.40
C ASN A 367 -1.86 4.03 14.29
N THR A 368 -2.10 2.72 14.27
CA THR A 368 -1.46 1.74 15.16
C THR A 368 -0.82 0.58 14.36
N ALA A 369 0.51 0.61 14.25
CA ALA A 369 1.34 -0.41 13.62
C ALA A 369 1.61 -1.57 14.61
N LEU A 370 1.39 -2.85 14.31
CA LEU A 370 0.92 -3.47 13.08
C LEU A 370 -0.51 -4.01 13.22
N GLU A 371 -1.21 -3.70 14.32
CA GLU A 371 -2.56 -4.18 14.59
C GLU A 371 -3.51 -3.89 13.42
N GLY A 372 -3.49 -2.67 12.88
CA GLY A 372 -4.35 -2.29 11.75
C GLY A 372 -3.97 -2.89 10.39
N MET A 373 -2.78 -3.52 10.27
CA MET A 373 -2.31 -4.12 9.03
C MET A 373 -2.62 -5.61 8.95
N TRP A 374 -2.36 -6.35 10.01
CA TRP A 374 -2.53 -7.81 10.06
C TRP A 374 -2.81 -8.36 11.46
N GLY A 375 -3.15 -7.49 12.41
CA GLY A 375 -3.56 -7.89 13.75
C GLY A 375 -5.00 -8.38 13.78
N GLN A 376 -5.47 -8.69 14.99
CA GLN A 376 -6.80 -9.27 15.21
C GLN A 376 -7.92 -8.35 14.70
N PHE A 377 -7.74 -7.02 14.80
CA PHE A 377 -8.67 -6.04 14.24
C PHE A 377 -9.00 -6.28 12.76
N THR A 378 -8.02 -6.68 11.94
CA THR A 378 -8.26 -6.92 10.51
C THR A 378 -9.13 -8.14 10.25
N ILE A 379 -9.04 -9.15 11.12
CA ILE A 379 -9.85 -10.37 11.08
C ILE A 379 -11.26 -10.04 11.57
N ASP A 380 -11.38 -9.40 12.73
CA ASP A 380 -12.66 -8.99 13.33
C ASP A 380 -13.47 -8.12 12.37
N LEU A 381 -12.82 -7.13 11.75
CA LEU A 381 -13.44 -6.23 10.79
C LEU A 381 -13.92 -6.99 9.55
N ARG A 382 -13.07 -7.84 8.95
CA ARG A 382 -13.43 -8.66 7.79
C ARG A 382 -14.64 -9.54 8.12
N ASP A 383 -14.61 -10.24 9.24
CA ASP A 383 -15.64 -11.20 9.61
C ASP A 383 -16.97 -10.49 9.92
N ALA A 384 -16.92 -9.33 10.58
CA ALA A 384 -18.09 -8.48 10.78
C ALA A 384 -18.71 -8.01 9.45
N ILE A 385 -17.89 -7.61 8.48
CA ILE A 385 -18.38 -7.21 7.16
C ILE A 385 -19.05 -8.39 6.46
N TYR A 386 -18.40 -9.56 6.41
CA TYR A 386 -18.93 -10.73 5.70
C TYR A 386 -20.14 -11.38 6.39
N ALA A 387 -20.27 -11.25 7.71
CA ALA A 387 -21.45 -11.71 8.44
C ALA A 387 -22.72 -10.91 8.09
N ALA A 388 -22.57 -9.69 7.58
CA ALA A 388 -23.67 -8.80 7.21
C ALA A 388 -24.04 -8.83 5.70
N LEU A 389 -23.37 -9.67 4.89
CA LEU A 389 -23.53 -9.72 3.42
C LEU A 389 -24.62 -10.66 2.90
#